data_AF-A0A5K8AKP7-F1
#
_entry.id   AF-A0A5K8AKP7-F1
#
_cell.length_a   1.000
_cell.length_b   1.000
_cell.length_c   1.000
_cell.angle_alpha   90.00
_cell.angle_beta   90.00
_cell.angle_gamma   90.00
#
_symmetry.space_group_name_H-M   'P 1'
#
loop_
_entity.id
_entity.type
_entity.pdbx_description
1 polymer ?
#
loop_
_entity_poly.entity_id
_entity_poly.type
_entity_poly.pdbx_seq_one_letter_code
_entity_poly.pdbx_strand_id
1 'polypeptide(L)'
;MTNRSIDTNAPAVYLCQVGPFISCGACCGLYNVIDPSLERLEAMLRRRTRWFADVPRTVAGVDDFKARVEAAEPQTRPFPEFHHCPYLGMIEDSGCRVGCLLHPLAKGNNGVDWRGLSFYGGMACRTYFCPSVRHLPAHWLTAVRQSMDHWYLHGLIVTERRLLEAFFMELERRIGRPIDTADFSAGGQAAELFNRFAALKTGWPFRRADAPGAGNYFFEDGLYPRPDVWRADSAIPASPFEVILSELDSGFASKADLKAAEERIEAIIDSLAKQLIQQ
;
A
#
# COMPACT_ATOMS: atom_id res chain seq x y z
N MET A 1 19.26 -18.06 11.75
CA MET A 1 17.90 -18.05 11.21
C MET A 1 16.97 -18.61 12.28
N THR A 2 16.46 -17.74 13.14
CA THR A 2 15.50 -18.12 14.20
C THR A 2 14.12 -18.24 13.58
N ASN A 3 13.60 -19.46 13.54
CA ASN A 3 12.27 -19.81 13.07
C ASN A 3 11.24 -19.16 14.03
N ARG A 4 10.74 -17.97 13.69
CA ARG A 4 9.61 -17.37 14.42
C ARG A 4 8.36 -18.17 14.04
N SER A 5 7.87 -18.96 15.01
CA SER A 5 6.57 -19.62 14.99
C SER A 5 5.50 -18.61 14.54
N ILE A 6 4.97 -18.80 13.33
CA ILE A 6 3.77 -18.11 12.87
C ILE A 6 2.65 -18.61 13.78
N ASP A 7 2.10 -17.72 14.60
CA ASP A 7 0.95 -18.04 15.45
C ASP A 7 -0.27 -18.32 14.57
N THR A 8 -0.56 -19.61 14.34
CA THR A 8 -1.59 -20.09 13.42
C THR A 8 -3.02 -19.93 13.95
N ASN A 9 -3.20 -19.39 15.15
CA ASN A 9 -4.51 -19.23 15.80
C ASN A 9 -5.05 -17.79 15.81
N ALA A 10 -4.31 -16.80 15.31
CA ALA A 10 -4.82 -15.43 15.17
C ALA A 10 -5.69 -15.30 13.91
N PRO A 11 -6.92 -14.76 13.99
CA PRO A 11 -7.72 -14.49 12.80
C PRO A 11 -6.95 -13.57 11.85
N ALA A 12 -6.86 -13.95 10.58
CA ALA A 12 -6.12 -13.19 9.58
C ALA A 12 -6.61 -11.73 9.53
N VAL A 13 -5.72 -10.78 9.76
CA VAL A 13 -6.05 -9.35 9.74
C VAL A 13 -6.26 -8.92 8.29
N TYR A 14 -7.52 -8.64 7.94
CA TYR A 14 -7.90 -8.23 6.60
C TYR A 14 -7.54 -6.76 6.35
N LEU A 15 -6.76 -6.49 5.30
CA LEU A 15 -6.31 -5.13 4.94
C LEU A 15 -6.95 -4.58 3.66
N CYS A 16 -7.67 -5.38 2.87
CA CYS A 16 -8.14 -4.93 1.55
C CYS A 16 -9.44 -4.10 1.61
N GLN A 17 -10.36 -4.43 2.52
CA GLN A 17 -11.65 -3.76 2.73
C GLN A 17 -11.87 -3.65 4.23
N VAL A 18 -11.31 -2.60 4.83
CA VAL A 18 -11.28 -2.42 6.30
C VAL A 18 -12.52 -1.66 6.79
N GLY A 19 -12.94 -0.64 6.04
CA GLY A 19 -14.05 0.21 6.39
C GLY A 19 -14.45 1.14 5.23
N PRO A 20 -15.40 2.06 5.45
CA PRO A 20 -15.95 2.94 4.40
C PRO A 20 -14.92 3.93 3.82
N PHE A 21 -13.83 4.22 4.53
CA PHE A 21 -12.77 5.12 4.05
C PHE A 21 -11.42 4.41 3.90
N ILE A 22 -11.29 3.19 4.43
CA ILE A 22 -10.03 2.45 4.50
C ILE A 22 -10.19 1.17 3.67
N SER A 23 -9.52 1.15 2.52
CA SER A 23 -9.52 0.05 1.57
C SER A 23 -8.24 0.11 0.72
N CYS A 24 -7.94 -0.97 0.00
CA CYS A 24 -6.74 -1.04 -0.84
C CYS A 24 -7.08 -1.54 -2.25
N GLY A 25 -6.50 -0.89 -3.25
CA GLY A 25 -6.56 -1.27 -4.66
C GLY A 25 -5.21 -1.69 -5.26
N ALA A 26 -4.17 -1.91 -4.45
CA ALA A 26 -2.81 -2.12 -4.94
C ALA A 26 -2.65 -3.33 -5.88
N CYS A 27 -3.30 -4.46 -5.56
CA CYS A 27 -3.27 -5.67 -6.41
C CYS A 27 -3.97 -5.47 -7.76
N CYS A 28 -4.83 -4.45 -7.86
CA CYS A 28 -5.49 -4.04 -9.09
C CYS A 28 -4.66 -3.02 -9.89
N GLY A 29 -3.45 -2.69 -9.44
CA GLY A 29 -2.52 -1.78 -10.11
C GLY A 29 -2.77 -0.30 -9.83
N LEU A 30 -3.56 0.04 -8.80
CA LEU A 30 -3.99 1.43 -8.52
C LEU A 30 -2.85 2.45 -8.49
N TYR A 31 -1.74 2.09 -7.85
CA TYR A 31 -0.60 3.00 -7.64
C TYR A 31 0.49 2.85 -8.72
N ASN A 32 0.41 1.83 -9.57
CA ASN A 32 1.40 1.55 -10.61
C ASN A 32 1.05 2.30 -11.90
N VAL A 33 0.78 3.60 -11.80
CA VAL A 33 0.44 4.49 -12.92
C VAL A 33 1.43 5.66 -13.00
N ILE A 34 1.44 6.40 -14.12
CA ILE A 34 2.38 7.51 -14.34
C ILE A 34 2.25 8.59 -13.26
N ASP A 35 1.02 8.96 -12.92
CA ASP A 35 0.71 9.96 -11.91
C ASP A 35 -0.16 9.32 -10.82
N PRO A 36 0.47 8.78 -9.76
CA PRO A 36 -0.24 8.15 -8.66
C PRO A 36 -0.70 9.17 -7.60
N SER A 37 -0.80 10.47 -7.91
CA SER A 37 -1.33 11.46 -6.96
C SER A 37 -2.78 11.16 -6.55
N LEU A 38 -3.12 11.50 -5.31
CA LEU A 38 -4.44 11.27 -4.74
C LEU A 38 -5.55 11.81 -5.66
N GLU A 39 -5.43 13.05 -6.09
CA GLU A 39 -6.43 13.75 -6.89
C GLU A 39 -6.68 13.05 -8.23
N ARG A 40 -5.60 12.56 -8.88
CA ARG A 40 -5.70 11.85 -10.15
C ARG A 40 -6.29 10.46 -10.00
N LEU A 41 -5.88 9.74 -8.98
CA LEU A 41 -6.43 8.42 -8.68
C LEU A 41 -7.91 8.51 -8.31
N GLU A 42 -8.32 9.48 -7.49
CA GLU A 42 -9.73 9.71 -7.18
C GLU A 42 -10.54 10.04 -8.43
N ALA A 43 -10.04 10.95 -9.27
CA ALA A 43 -10.71 11.31 -10.52
C ALA A 43 -10.86 10.11 -11.45
N MET A 44 -9.83 9.26 -11.56
CA MET A 44 -9.85 8.02 -12.32
C MET A 44 -10.91 7.04 -11.79
N LEU A 45 -10.87 6.73 -10.49
CA LEU A 45 -11.79 5.79 -9.85
C LEU A 45 -13.25 6.25 -9.95
N ARG A 46 -13.52 7.54 -9.70
CA ARG A 46 -14.88 8.12 -9.85
C ARG A 46 -15.36 8.08 -11.30
N ARG A 47 -14.47 8.38 -12.27
CA ARG A 47 -14.81 8.30 -13.70
C ARG A 47 -15.17 6.87 -14.11
N ARG A 48 -14.34 5.88 -13.77
CA ARG A 48 -14.61 4.46 -14.06
C ARG A 48 -15.94 4.00 -13.45
N THR A 49 -16.19 4.35 -12.19
CA THR A 49 -17.45 4.04 -11.49
C THR A 49 -18.66 4.58 -12.23
N ARG A 50 -18.60 5.86 -12.60
CA ARG A 50 -19.69 6.55 -13.31
C ARG A 50 -19.94 5.94 -14.69
N TRP A 51 -18.89 5.60 -15.42
CA TRP A 51 -19.02 4.90 -16.70
C TRP A 51 -19.61 3.50 -16.55
N PHE A 52 -19.27 2.79 -15.47
CA PHE A 52 -19.76 1.44 -15.22
C PHE A 52 -21.22 1.39 -14.76
N ALA A 53 -21.76 2.49 -14.24
CA ALA A 53 -23.16 2.57 -13.80
C ALA A 53 -24.15 2.25 -14.94
N ASP A 54 -23.83 2.69 -16.17
CA ASP A 54 -24.68 2.52 -17.34
C ASP A 54 -24.38 1.24 -18.15
N VAL A 55 -23.42 0.43 -17.70
CA VAL A 55 -22.99 -0.78 -18.42
C VAL A 55 -24.02 -1.91 -18.26
N PRO A 56 -24.56 -2.47 -19.36
CA PRO A 56 -25.39 -3.67 -19.28
C PRO A 56 -24.62 -4.82 -18.62
N ARG A 57 -25.18 -5.45 -17.58
CA ARG A 57 -24.57 -6.61 -16.90
C ARG A 57 -24.70 -7.87 -17.74
N THR A 58 -23.92 -7.89 -18.80
CA THR A 58 -23.75 -8.96 -19.79
C THR A 58 -22.27 -9.08 -20.09
N VAL A 59 -21.81 -10.21 -20.62
CA VAL A 59 -20.41 -10.41 -21.00
C VAL A 59 -19.95 -9.31 -21.97
N ALA A 60 -20.69 -9.10 -23.06
CA ALA A 60 -20.38 -8.07 -24.06
C ALA A 60 -20.31 -6.66 -23.45
N GLY A 61 -21.27 -6.28 -22.60
CA GLY A 61 -21.26 -4.95 -21.97
C GLY A 61 -20.06 -4.74 -21.04
N VAL A 62 -19.65 -5.76 -20.30
CA VAL A 62 -18.47 -5.69 -19.42
C VAL A 62 -17.17 -5.63 -20.24
N ASP A 63 -17.08 -6.39 -21.34
CA ASP A 63 -15.94 -6.33 -22.26
C ASP A 63 -15.83 -4.96 -22.96
N ASP A 64 -16.95 -4.40 -23.43
CA ASP A 64 -17.01 -3.06 -24.01
C ASP A 64 -16.55 -1.99 -23.02
N PHE A 65 -16.92 -2.12 -21.74
CA PHE A 65 -16.45 -1.24 -20.69
C PHE A 65 -14.92 -1.33 -20.50
N LYS A 66 -14.37 -2.55 -20.48
CA LYS A 66 -12.92 -2.74 -20.39
C LYS A 66 -12.21 -2.05 -21.54
N ALA A 67 -12.65 -2.29 -22.78
CA ALA A 67 -12.07 -1.67 -23.96
C ALA A 67 -12.12 -0.13 -23.90
N ARG A 68 -13.23 0.43 -23.41
CA ARG A 68 -13.37 1.87 -23.18
C ARG A 68 -12.37 2.41 -22.16
N VAL A 69 -12.16 1.72 -21.04
CA VAL A 69 -11.18 2.16 -20.02
C VAL A 69 -9.76 2.08 -20.55
N GLU A 70 -9.40 0.98 -21.23
CA GLU A 70 -8.07 0.79 -21.80
C GLU A 70 -7.75 1.82 -22.89
N ALA A 71 -8.73 2.19 -23.72
CA ALA A 71 -8.56 3.22 -24.75
C ALA A 71 -8.45 4.65 -24.16
N ALA A 72 -9.08 4.91 -23.02
CA ALA A 72 -9.14 6.26 -22.45
C ALA A 72 -7.99 6.58 -21.49
N GLU A 73 -7.27 5.57 -20.99
CA GLU A 73 -6.25 5.74 -19.97
C GLU A 73 -4.84 5.45 -20.50
N PRO A 74 -3.80 6.20 -20.06
CA PRO A 74 -2.43 5.92 -20.49
C PRO A 74 -2.06 4.48 -20.17
N GLN A 75 -1.38 3.78 -21.07
CA GLN A 75 -0.95 2.40 -20.86
C GLN A 75 0.54 2.28 -20.48
N THR A 76 1.27 3.40 -20.41
CA THR A 76 2.64 3.41 -19.87
C THR A 76 2.60 3.24 -18.36
N ARG A 77 3.40 2.31 -17.83
CA ARG A 77 3.40 1.89 -16.41
C ARG A 77 4.84 1.79 -15.89
N PRO A 78 5.06 2.03 -14.57
CA PRO A 78 6.36 1.78 -13.95
C PRO A 78 6.80 0.32 -14.04
N PHE A 79 5.84 -0.61 -14.02
CA PHE A 79 6.06 -2.05 -14.12
C PHE A 79 5.17 -2.63 -15.22
N PRO A 80 5.69 -2.88 -16.44
CA PRO A 80 4.91 -3.36 -17.59
C PRO A 80 4.11 -4.66 -17.36
N GLU A 81 4.64 -5.60 -16.57
CA GLU A 81 4.04 -6.91 -16.28
C GLU A 81 3.04 -6.85 -15.12
N PHE A 82 2.95 -5.72 -14.42
CA PHE A 82 1.95 -5.56 -13.37
C PHE A 82 0.59 -5.30 -14.02
N HIS A 83 -0.41 -6.15 -13.75
CA HIS A 83 -1.74 -5.97 -14.31
C HIS A 83 -2.51 -4.77 -13.72
N HIS A 84 -3.09 -3.93 -14.58
CA HIS A 84 -3.96 -2.81 -14.22
C HIS A 84 -5.41 -3.17 -14.51
N CYS A 85 -6.17 -3.42 -13.46
CA CYS A 85 -7.56 -3.83 -13.58
C CYS A 85 -8.44 -2.63 -14.02
N PRO A 86 -9.15 -2.70 -15.16
CA PRO A 86 -10.02 -1.62 -15.62
C PRO A 86 -11.28 -1.48 -14.73
N TYR A 87 -11.59 -2.53 -13.97
CA TYR A 87 -12.79 -2.63 -13.14
C TYR A 87 -12.59 -2.16 -11.70
N LEU A 88 -11.46 -1.53 -11.38
CA LEU A 88 -11.27 -0.87 -10.09
C LEU A 88 -11.96 0.50 -10.11
N GLY A 89 -12.78 0.77 -9.10
CA GLY A 89 -13.52 2.04 -8.96
C GLY A 89 -13.78 2.42 -7.50
N MET A 90 -14.53 3.50 -7.32
CA MET A 90 -15.15 3.84 -6.03
C MET A 90 -16.43 3.03 -5.91
N ILE A 91 -16.50 2.13 -4.94
CA ILE A 91 -17.73 1.34 -4.72
C ILE A 91 -18.67 2.12 -3.81
N GLU A 92 -19.95 2.19 -4.21
CA GLU A 92 -20.94 3.03 -3.52
C GLU A 92 -21.24 2.50 -2.10
N ASP A 93 -20.79 3.26 -1.10
CA ASP A 93 -21.24 3.23 0.29
C ASP A 93 -21.18 4.67 0.85
N SER A 94 -21.42 4.84 2.16
CA SER A 94 -21.42 6.16 2.82
C SER A 94 -20.03 6.86 2.86
N GLY A 95 -18.98 6.31 2.24
CA GLY A 95 -17.62 6.85 2.25
C GLY A 95 -16.90 6.80 0.89
N CYS A 96 -15.57 6.99 0.95
CA CYS A 96 -14.67 6.92 -0.21
C CYS A 96 -13.95 5.57 -0.22
N ARG A 97 -14.66 4.50 -0.59
CA ARG A 97 -14.09 3.15 -0.62
C ARG A 97 -13.69 2.72 -2.02
N VAL A 98 -12.44 2.27 -2.16
CA VAL A 98 -11.93 1.66 -3.39
C VAL A 98 -12.31 0.19 -3.44
N GLY A 99 -12.82 -0.28 -4.59
CA GLY A 99 -13.21 -1.67 -4.74
C GLY A 99 -13.46 -2.11 -6.18
N CYS A 100 -13.80 -3.39 -6.31
CA CYS A 100 -14.04 -4.01 -7.61
C CYS A 100 -15.48 -3.80 -8.07
N LEU A 101 -15.65 -3.19 -9.24
CA LEU A 101 -16.94 -2.95 -9.88
C LEU A 101 -17.62 -4.25 -10.35
N LEU A 102 -16.86 -5.33 -10.56
CA LEU A 102 -17.37 -6.66 -10.91
C LEU A 102 -17.77 -7.52 -9.71
N HIS A 103 -17.53 -7.05 -8.48
CA HIS A 103 -17.82 -7.82 -7.28
C HIS A 103 -19.33 -8.11 -7.17
N PRO A 104 -19.78 -9.30 -6.72
CA PRO A 104 -21.20 -9.63 -6.62
C PRO A 104 -22.01 -8.67 -5.71
N LEU A 105 -21.34 -8.04 -4.74
CA LEU A 105 -21.94 -7.03 -3.86
C LEU A 105 -21.90 -5.59 -4.43
N ALA A 106 -21.27 -5.37 -5.58
CA ALA A 106 -21.27 -4.05 -6.20
C ALA A 106 -22.65 -3.74 -6.80
N LYS A 107 -23.00 -2.45 -6.80
CA LYS A 107 -24.30 -1.97 -7.29
C LYS A 107 -24.56 -2.39 -8.74
N GLY A 108 -25.79 -2.84 -8.98
CA GLY A 108 -26.25 -3.32 -10.28
C GLY A 108 -25.87 -4.76 -10.60
N ASN A 109 -24.99 -5.43 -9.82
CA ASN A 109 -24.56 -6.79 -10.12
C ASN A 109 -25.53 -7.88 -9.64
N ASN A 110 -26.47 -7.54 -8.74
CA ASN A 110 -27.54 -8.44 -8.27
C ASN A 110 -27.03 -9.81 -7.76
N GLY A 111 -25.89 -9.82 -7.06
CA GLY A 111 -25.28 -11.05 -6.52
C GLY A 111 -24.50 -11.88 -7.53
N VAL A 112 -24.50 -11.51 -8.81
CA VAL A 112 -23.73 -12.20 -9.86
C VAL A 112 -22.25 -11.82 -9.76
N ASP A 113 -21.38 -12.82 -9.67
CA ASP A 113 -19.93 -12.61 -9.63
C ASP A 113 -19.34 -12.45 -11.03
N TRP A 114 -19.21 -11.20 -11.47
CA TRP A 114 -18.66 -10.87 -12.79
C TRP A 114 -17.13 -10.92 -12.82
N ARG A 115 -16.45 -11.16 -11.69
CA ARG A 115 -14.97 -11.15 -11.62
C ARG A 115 -14.32 -12.21 -12.51
N GLY A 116 -15.08 -13.22 -12.95
CA GLY A 116 -14.65 -14.15 -14.00
C GLY A 116 -14.21 -13.48 -15.31
N LEU A 117 -14.64 -12.24 -15.57
CA LEU A 117 -14.26 -11.43 -16.74
C LEU A 117 -13.04 -10.51 -16.49
N SER A 118 -12.45 -10.58 -15.29
CA SER A 118 -11.18 -9.90 -14.99
C SER A 118 -9.98 -10.78 -15.32
N PHE A 119 -8.82 -10.17 -15.50
CA PHE A 119 -7.58 -10.87 -15.87
C PHE A 119 -7.21 -12.01 -14.91
N TYR A 120 -7.28 -11.77 -13.61
CA TYR A 120 -6.97 -12.79 -12.59
C TYR A 120 -8.14 -13.77 -12.37
N GLY A 121 -9.37 -13.39 -12.75
CA GLY A 121 -10.57 -14.17 -12.49
C GLY A 121 -11.05 -14.10 -11.03
N GLY A 122 -12.27 -14.58 -10.79
CA GLY A 122 -12.92 -14.48 -9.47
C GLY A 122 -12.20 -15.23 -8.35
N MET A 123 -11.64 -16.41 -8.63
CA MET A 123 -10.95 -17.22 -7.62
C MET A 123 -9.67 -16.55 -7.13
N ALA A 124 -8.78 -16.14 -8.03
CA ALA A 124 -7.53 -15.50 -7.64
C ALA A 124 -7.80 -14.17 -6.91
N CYS A 125 -8.74 -13.35 -7.39
CA CYS A 125 -9.13 -12.12 -6.70
C CYS A 125 -9.73 -12.37 -5.30
N ARG A 126 -10.35 -13.54 -5.06
CA ARG A 126 -10.94 -13.89 -3.77
C ARG A 126 -9.91 -14.41 -2.77
N THR A 127 -8.90 -15.13 -3.23
CA THR A 127 -7.97 -15.86 -2.35
C THR A 127 -6.61 -15.20 -2.20
N TYR A 128 -6.29 -14.18 -3.02
CA TYR A 128 -5.01 -13.50 -2.93
C TYR A 128 -4.95 -12.57 -1.72
N PHE A 129 -3.84 -12.68 -0.99
CA PHE A 129 -3.41 -11.79 0.09
C PHE A 129 -1.97 -11.36 -0.18
N CYS A 130 -1.68 -10.07 0.00
CA CYS A 130 -0.34 -9.53 -0.19
C CYS A 130 0.65 -10.10 0.84
N PRO A 131 1.97 -10.05 0.57
CA PRO A 131 2.99 -10.56 1.49
C PRO A 131 2.86 -10.02 2.91
N SER A 132 2.48 -8.74 3.08
CA SER A 132 2.28 -8.16 4.41
C SER A 132 1.27 -8.94 5.26
N VAL A 133 0.11 -9.30 4.69
CA VAL A 133 -0.92 -10.08 5.40
C VAL A 133 -0.43 -11.50 5.71
N ARG A 134 0.41 -12.09 4.84
CA ARG A 134 0.90 -13.46 5.00
C ARG A 134 2.04 -13.59 6.02
N HIS A 135 2.84 -12.53 6.18
CA HIS A 135 4.14 -12.64 6.86
C HIS A 135 4.29 -11.71 8.06
N LEU A 136 3.56 -10.59 8.14
CA LEU A 136 3.68 -9.71 9.29
C LEU A 136 2.82 -10.20 10.47
N PRO A 137 3.27 -9.98 11.71
CA PRO A 137 2.47 -10.25 12.89
C PRO A 137 1.12 -9.52 12.90
N ALA A 138 0.08 -10.20 13.39
CA ALA A 138 -1.28 -9.67 13.44
C ALA A 138 -1.40 -8.37 14.25
N HIS A 139 -0.61 -8.18 15.31
CA HIS A 139 -0.62 -6.95 16.11
C HIS A 139 -0.09 -5.74 15.31
N TRP A 140 0.96 -5.91 14.50
CA TRP A 140 1.43 -4.86 13.58
C TRP A 140 0.38 -4.54 12.52
N LEU A 141 -0.22 -5.55 11.88
CA LEU A 141 -1.28 -5.35 10.89
C LEU A 141 -2.50 -4.62 11.49
N THR A 142 -2.83 -4.92 12.75
CA THR A 142 -3.92 -4.26 13.47
C THR A 142 -3.58 -2.79 13.77
N ALA A 143 -2.35 -2.50 14.21
CA ALA A 143 -1.85 -1.15 14.40
C ALA A 143 -1.92 -0.32 13.11
N VAL A 144 -1.47 -0.88 11.97
CA VAL A 144 -1.61 -0.22 10.65
C VAL A 144 -3.07 0.08 10.35
N ARG A 145 -3.96 -0.91 10.54
CA ARG A 145 -5.39 -0.78 10.26
C ARG A 145 -6.07 0.30 11.11
N GLN A 146 -5.74 0.38 12.40
CA GLN A 146 -6.30 1.38 13.31
C GLN A 146 -5.74 2.79 13.06
N SER A 147 -4.54 2.88 12.51
CA SER A 147 -3.89 4.17 12.29
C SER A 147 -4.40 4.89 11.05
N MET A 148 -4.75 4.15 10.00
CA MET A 148 -5.15 4.74 8.73
C MET A 148 -6.54 5.36 8.79
N ASP A 149 -6.73 6.47 8.08
CA ASP A 149 -8.02 7.16 7.93
C ASP A 149 -8.53 7.15 6.48
N HIS A 150 -7.62 6.95 5.53
CA HIS A 150 -7.90 7.08 4.11
C HIS A 150 -7.24 5.97 3.28
N TRP A 151 -7.95 5.48 2.25
CA TRP A 151 -7.53 4.40 1.36
C TRP A 151 -6.19 4.68 0.66
N TYR A 152 -5.87 5.96 0.41
CA TYR A 152 -4.71 6.35 -0.37
C TYR A 152 -3.39 5.94 0.28
N LEU A 153 -3.08 6.47 1.47
CA LEU A 153 -1.88 6.09 2.21
C LEU A 153 -1.95 4.63 2.68
N HIS A 154 -3.14 4.17 3.07
CA HIS A 154 -3.36 2.78 3.47
C HIS A 154 -2.91 1.81 2.39
N GLY A 155 -3.42 1.93 1.17
CA GLY A 155 -3.06 1.00 0.10
C GLY A 155 -1.62 1.13 -0.39
N LEU A 156 -1.00 2.31 -0.27
CA LEU A 156 0.42 2.50 -0.54
C LEU A 156 1.27 1.71 0.49
N ILE A 157 1.00 1.88 1.78
CA ILE A 157 1.87 1.32 2.83
C ILE A 157 1.65 -0.17 3.09
N VAL A 158 0.41 -0.68 2.96
CA VAL A 158 0.12 -2.08 3.30
C VAL A 158 0.78 -3.10 2.39
N THR A 159 1.32 -2.69 1.24
CA THR A 159 2.09 -3.57 0.35
C THR A 159 3.60 -3.53 0.60
N GLU A 160 4.07 -2.62 1.46
CA GLU A 160 5.47 -2.40 1.77
C GLU A 160 5.91 -3.27 2.95
N ARG A 161 5.85 -4.59 2.77
CA ARG A 161 6.10 -5.57 3.86
C ARG A 161 7.41 -5.29 4.60
N ARG A 162 8.52 -5.15 3.87
CA ARG A 162 9.86 -4.96 4.45
C ARG A 162 10.00 -3.60 5.13
N LEU A 163 9.34 -2.57 4.61
CA LEU A 163 9.31 -1.23 5.22
C LEU A 163 8.58 -1.27 6.56
N LEU A 164 7.39 -1.89 6.59
CA LEU A 164 6.59 -2.06 7.80
C LEU A 164 7.34 -2.89 8.84
N GLU A 165 7.95 -4.00 8.42
CA GLU A 165 8.75 -4.86 9.30
C GLU A 165 9.92 -4.09 9.92
N ALA A 166 10.71 -3.37 9.12
CA ALA A 166 11.82 -2.57 9.63
C ALA A 166 11.36 -1.45 10.57
N PHE A 167 10.25 -0.77 10.24
CA PHE A 167 9.67 0.27 11.08
C PHE A 167 9.22 -0.26 12.45
N PHE A 168 8.42 -1.33 12.48
CA PHE A 168 7.89 -1.85 13.74
C PHE A 168 8.98 -2.51 14.58
N MET A 169 9.94 -3.22 13.97
CA MET A 169 11.08 -3.77 14.69
C MET A 169 11.89 -2.66 15.39
N GLU A 170 12.14 -1.55 14.70
CA GLU A 170 12.88 -0.43 15.28
C GLU A 170 12.06 0.28 16.37
N LEU A 171 10.75 0.43 16.19
CA LEU A 171 9.87 1.00 17.20
C LEU A 171 9.84 0.13 18.47
N GLU A 172 9.61 -1.18 18.35
CA GLU A 172 9.62 -2.14 19.46
C GLU A 172 10.97 -2.15 20.19
N ARG A 173 12.07 -2.07 19.44
CA ARG A 173 13.42 -1.96 20.02
C ARG A 173 13.56 -0.71 20.89
N ARG A 174 13.02 0.44 20.47
CA ARG A 174 13.11 1.70 21.22
C ARG A 174 12.20 1.73 22.45
N ILE A 175 11.00 1.16 22.36
CA ILE A 175 10.07 1.11 23.50
C ILE A 175 10.38 -0.05 24.46
N GLY A 176 11.19 -1.02 24.06
CA GLY A 176 11.62 -2.15 24.89
C GLY A 176 10.54 -3.21 25.13
N ARG A 177 9.47 -3.22 24.34
CA ARG A 177 8.36 -4.18 24.40
C ARG A 177 7.73 -4.37 23.02
N PRO A 178 6.99 -5.48 22.78
CA PRO A 178 6.13 -5.60 21.61
C PRO A 178 5.05 -4.51 21.57
N ILE A 179 4.61 -4.17 20.36
CA ILE A 179 3.46 -3.28 20.16
C ILE A 179 2.18 -3.99 20.59
N ASP A 180 1.38 -3.29 21.39
CA ASP A 180 0.01 -3.68 21.71
C ASP A 180 -0.96 -3.02 20.72
N THR A 181 -2.05 -3.70 20.39
CA THR A 181 -3.11 -3.12 19.54
C THR A 181 -3.79 -1.89 20.15
N ALA A 182 -3.69 -1.69 21.47
CA ALA A 182 -4.18 -0.49 22.16
C ALA A 182 -3.25 0.73 22.00
N ASP A 183 -1.97 0.52 21.63
CA ASP A 183 -1.00 1.59 21.37
C ASP A 183 -1.46 2.51 20.23
N PHE A 184 -2.26 1.97 19.31
CA PHE A 184 -2.80 2.68 18.16
C PHE A 184 -4.32 2.75 18.24
N SER A 185 -4.82 3.96 18.44
CA SER A 185 -6.25 4.28 18.34
C SER A 185 -6.50 5.16 17.12
N ALA A 186 -7.64 4.95 16.47
CA ALA A 186 -8.05 5.78 15.34
C ALA A 186 -8.15 7.25 15.77
N GLY A 187 -7.46 8.12 15.03
CA GLY A 187 -7.37 9.55 15.36
C GLY A 187 -6.47 9.89 16.57
N GLY A 188 -5.77 8.92 17.16
CA GLY A 188 -4.82 9.15 18.23
C GLY A 188 -3.46 9.66 17.70
N GLN A 189 -2.66 10.27 18.59
CA GLN A 189 -1.36 10.83 18.22
C GLN A 189 -0.38 9.79 17.64
N ALA A 190 -0.41 8.54 18.15
CA ALA A 190 0.39 7.45 17.60
C ALA A 190 0.01 7.12 16.15
N ALA A 191 -1.30 7.12 15.85
CA ALA A 191 -1.83 6.94 14.50
C ALA A 191 -1.40 8.08 13.56
N GLU A 192 -1.46 9.33 14.02
CA GLU A 192 -1.01 10.49 13.22
C GLU A 192 0.49 10.40 12.88
N LEU A 193 1.33 10.03 13.86
CA LEU A 193 2.76 9.82 13.65
C LEU A 193 3.06 8.68 12.68
N PHE A 194 2.29 7.59 12.75
CA PHE A 194 2.39 6.52 11.76
C PHE A 194 1.94 6.97 10.36
N ASN A 195 0.88 7.77 10.24
CA ASN A 195 0.49 8.35 8.95
C ASN A 195 1.60 9.26 8.37
N ARG A 196 2.32 10.01 9.21
CA ARG A 196 3.49 10.79 8.78
C ARG A 196 4.62 9.90 8.25
N PHE A 197 4.83 8.73 8.87
CA PHE A 197 5.77 7.74 8.35
C PHE A 197 5.28 7.17 7.00
N ALA A 198 4.02 6.76 6.90
CA ALA A 198 3.44 6.24 5.66
C ALA A 198 3.50 7.28 4.52
N ALA A 199 3.33 8.56 4.83
CA ALA A 199 3.44 9.67 3.87
C ALA A 199 4.85 9.85 3.28
N LEU A 200 5.88 9.23 3.86
CA LEU A 200 7.20 9.16 3.21
C LEU A 200 7.12 8.44 1.84
N LYS A 201 6.16 7.53 1.64
CA LYS A 201 5.96 6.89 0.32
C LYS A 201 5.72 7.88 -0.81
N THR A 202 5.09 9.02 -0.53
CA THR A 202 4.81 10.05 -1.54
C THR A 202 5.73 11.26 -1.41
N GLY A 203 6.17 11.59 -0.19
CA GLY A 203 6.92 12.81 0.12
C GLY A 203 8.36 12.57 0.55
N TRP A 204 9.05 11.56 0.00
CA TRP A 204 10.46 11.29 0.29
C TRP A 204 11.39 12.10 -0.63
N PRO A 205 12.16 13.08 -0.10
CA PRO A 205 12.99 13.96 -0.92
C PRO A 205 14.29 13.32 -1.39
N PHE A 206 14.72 12.22 -0.75
CA PHE A 206 15.96 11.51 -1.09
C PHE A 206 15.72 10.33 -2.02
N ARG A 207 14.55 10.28 -2.67
CA ARG A 207 14.21 9.24 -3.65
C ARG A 207 15.09 9.41 -4.89
N ARG A 208 15.61 8.31 -5.42
CA ARG A 208 16.36 8.32 -6.68
C ARG A 208 15.47 8.80 -7.82
N ALA A 209 16.07 9.50 -8.78
CA ALA A 209 15.36 10.02 -9.94
C ALA A 209 14.81 8.92 -10.88
N ASP A 210 15.41 7.74 -10.87
CA ASP A 210 15.01 6.58 -11.68
C ASP A 210 14.05 5.62 -10.95
N ALA A 211 13.64 5.95 -9.72
CA ALA A 211 12.74 5.11 -8.94
C ALA A 211 11.30 5.16 -9.49
N PRO A 212 10.50 4.09 -9.31
CA PRO A 212 9.10 4.02 -9.75
C PRO A 212 8.14 4.92 -8.95
N GLY A 213 8.66 5.85 -8.14
CA GLY A 213 7.87 6.75 -7.30
C GLY A 213 7.06 6.00 -6.24
N ALA A 214 5.74 6.18 -6.26
CA ALA A 214 4.83 5.50 -5.34
C ALA A 214 4.50 4.06 -5.77
N GLY A 215 4.91 3.64 -6.98
CA GLY A 215 4.70 2.29 -7.48
C GLY A 215 5.44 1.25 -6.62
N ASN A 216 4.86 0.06 -6.53
CA ASN A 216 5.43 -1.08 -5.82
C ASN A 216 5.09 -2.40 -6.54
N TYR A 217 6.09 -3.27 -6.69
CA TYR A 217 5.95 -4.62 -7.22
C TYR A 217 6.17 -5.63 -6.09
N PHE A 218 5.08 -6.12 -5.51
CA PHE A 218 5.09 -6.89 -4.25
C PHE A 218 4.77 -8.39 -4.44
N PHE A 219 4.87 -8.94 -5.66
CA PHE A 219 4.56 -10.35 -5.90
C PHE A 219 5.64 -11.34 -5.42
N GLU A 220 6.82 -10.84 -5.03
CA GLU A 220 7.94 -11.64 -4.48
C GLU A 220 8.41 -12.81 -5.36
N ASP A 221 8.19 -12.70 -6.67
CA ASP A 221 8.63 -13.67 -7.69
C ASP A 221 10.05 -13.37 -8.23
N GLY A 222 10.66 -12.26 -7.79
CA GLY A 222 11.99 -11.83 -8.19
C GLY A 222 12.06 -11.06 -9.50
N LEU A 223 10.93 -10.75 -10.16
CA LEU A 223 10.93 -10.02 -11.43
C LEU A 223 11.42 -8.57 -11.30
N TYR A 224 10.98 -7.91 -10.23
CA TYR A 224 11.34 -6.52 -9.91
C TYR A 224 11.92 -6.42 -8.50
N PRO A 225 13.17 -6.87 -8.29
CA PRO A 225 13.80 -6.74 -6.99
C PRO A 225 14.00 -5.27 -6.67
N ARG A 226 13.67 -4.88 -5.44
CA ARG A 226 13.96 -3.53 -4.97
C ARG A 226 15.47 -3.37 -4.81
N PRO A 227 16.09 -2.33 -5.40
CA PRO A 227 17.53 -2.15 -5.33
C PRO A 227 17.98 -1.74 -3.92
N ASP A 228 19.26 -1.98 -3.64
CA ASP A 228 19.93 -1.40 -2.47
C ASP A 228 19.98 0.13 -2.56
N VAL A 229 20.24 0.76 -1.42
CA VAL A 229 20.41 2.22 -1.33
C VAL A 229 21.58 2.65 -2.22
N TRP A 230 21.29 3.56 -3.15
CA TRP A 230 22.32 4.10 -4.04
C TRP A 230 23.20 5.12 -3.32
N ARG A 231 24.51 5.06 -3.59
CA ARG A 231 25.50 5.99 -3.03
C ARG A 231 26.42 6.44 -4.14
N ALA A 232 26.66 7.74 -4.24
CA ALA A 232 27.59 8.31 -5.22
C ALA A 232 29.05 7.93 -4.94
N ASP A 233 29.39 7.68 -3.67
CA ASP A 233 30.75 7.39 -3.21
C ASP A 233 30.73 6.35 -2.09
N SER A 234 31.69 5.42 -2.12
CA SER A 234 32.01 4.45 -1.08
C SER A 234 32.29 5.05 0.31
N ALA A 235 32.65 6.33 0.38
CA ALA A 235 32.86 7.05 1.63
C ALA A 235 31.54 7.31 2.38
N ILE A 236 30.38 7.26 1.72
CA ILE A 236 29.07 7.39 2.35
C ILE A 236 28.76 6.06 3.06
N PRO A 237 28.62 6.05 4.40
CA PRO A 237 28.48 4.80 5.14
C PRO A 237 27.11 4.12 4.93
N ALA A 238 27.02 2.88 5.39
CA ALA A 238 25.73 2.22 5.62
C ALA A 238 24.97 2.92 6.75
N SER A 239 23.64 2.96 6.64
CA SER A 239 22.76 3.54 7.65
C SER A 239 22.26 2.48 8.64
N PRO A 240 22.01 2.85 9.91
CA PRO A 240 21.18 2.02 10.79
C PRO A 240 19.77 1.75 10.23
N PHE A 241 19.27 2.62 9.35
CA PHE A 241 17.95 2.52 8.71
C PHE A 241 18.03 1.93 7.29
N GLU A 242 19.06 1.16 6.95
CA GLU A 242 19.33 0.70 5.57
C GLU A 242 18.11 0.08 4.88
N VAL A 243 17.34 -0.76 5.59
CA VAL A 243 16.12 -1.39 5.04
C VAL A 243 15.05 -0.35 4.74
N ILE A 244 14.78 0.59 5.67
CA ILE A 244 13.81 1.66 5.46
C ILE A 244 14.22 2.52 4.26
N LEU A 245 15.52 2.86 4.16
CA LEU A 245 16.05 3.66 3.06
C LEU A 245 15.94 2.95 1.71
N SER A 246 16.25 1.65 1.65
CA SER A 246 16.06 0.84 0.43
C SER A 246 14.59 0.81 0.02
N GLU A 247 13.67 0.56 0.96
CA GLU A 247 12.22 0.51 0.69
C GLU A 247 11.59 1.87 0.32
N LEU A 248 12.29 2.97 0.57
CA LEU A 248 11.95 4.32 0.09
C LEU A 248 12.64 4.68 -1.23
N ASP A 249 13.34 3.74 -1.87
CA ASP A 249 14.14 3.91 -3.09
C ASP A 249 15.15 5.06 -2.97
N SER A 250 15.88 5.09 -1.87
CA SER A 250 16.76 6.21 -1.52
C SER A 250 18.07 6.22 -2.32
N GLY A 251 18.58 7.42 -2.56
CA GLY A 251 19.90 7.66 -3.11
C GLY A 251 20.59 8.88 -2.49
N PHE A 252 21.90 8.78 -2.26
CA PHE A 252 22.67 9.82 -1.57
C PHE A 252 23.90 10.25 -2.36
N ALA A 253 24.00 11.55 -2.64
CA ALA A 253 25.17 12.17 -3.25
C ALA A 253 26.22 12.58 -2.22
N SER A 254 25.83 12.73 -0.95
CA SER A 254 26.72 13.15 0.13
C SER A 254 26.36 12.50 1.47
N LYS A 255 27.30 12.56 2.41
CA LYS A 255 27.06 12.18 3.82
C LYS A 255 26.01 13.07 4.49
N ALA A 256 25.89 14.33 4.05
CA ALA A 256 24.93 15.27 4.58
C ALA A 256 23.50 14.88 4.20
N ASP A 257 23.28 14.43 2.95
CA ASP A 257 21.97 13.95 2.50
C ASP A 257 21.55 12.70 3.29
N LEU A 258 22.48 11.76 3.48
CA LEU A 258 22.23 10.57 4.29
C LEU A 258 21.82 10.96 5.72
N LYS A 259 22.60 11.84 6.36
CA LYS A 259 22.31 12.29 7.72
C LYS A 259 20.93 12.97 7.82
N ALA A 260 20.59 13.83 6.85
CA ALA A 260 19.28 14.48 6.82
C ALA A 260 18.12 13.49 6.62
N ALA A 261 18.33 12.42 5.86
CA ALA A 261 17.36 11.34 5.73
C ALA A 261 17.17 10.55 7.03
N GLU A 262 18.28 10.21 7.70
CA GLU A 262 18.27 9.52 8.99
C GLU A 262 17.55 10.35 10.05
N GLU A 263 17.87 11.64 10.17
CA GLU A 263 17.22 12.56 11.11
C GLU A 263 15.71 12.64 10.89
N ARG A 264 15.24 12.57 9.63
CA ARG A 264 13.81 12.60 9.30
C ARG A 264 13.08 11.33 9.75
N ILE A 265 13.68 10.16 9.54
CA ILE A 265 13.12 8.87 9.97
C ILE A 265 13.15 8.81 11.50
N GLU A 266 14.29 9.12 12.09
CA GLU A 266 14.52 9.13 13.53
C GLU A 266 13.53 10.03 14.27
N ALA A 267 13.32 11.26 13.79
CA ALA A 267 12.37 12.18 14.42
C ALA A 267 10.94 11.63 14.50
N ILE A 268 10.50 10.86 13.50
CA ILE A 268 9.17 10.23 13.51
C ILE A 268 9.14 9.08 14.50
N ILE A 269 10.12 8.17 14.44
CA ILE A 269 10.17 6.97 15.29
C ILE A 269 10.37 7.39 16.76
N ASP A 270 11.22 8.37 17.07
CA ASP A 270 11.41 8.88 18.43
C ASP A 270 10.17 9.53 19.00
N SER A 271 9.46 10.32 18.19
CA SER A 271 8.20 10.93 18.61
C SER A 271 7.18 9.85 18.96
N LEU A 272 7.13 8.78 18.15
CA LEU A 272 6.22 7.67 18.38
C LEU A 272 6.63 6.84 19.60
N ALA A 273 7.91 6.51 19.75
CA ALA A 273 8.41 5.79 20.92
C ALA A 273 8.13 6.56 22.22
N LYS A 274 8.38 7.87 22.25
CA LYS A 274 8.04 8.73 23.40
C LYS A 274 6.54 8.69 23.71
N GLN A 275 5.69 8.77 22.68
CA GLN A 275 4.25 8.70 22.84
C GLN A 275 3.80 7.38 23.49
N LEU A 276 4.39 6.25 23.08
CA LEU A 276 4.00 4.92 23.56
C LEU A 276 4.59 4.54 24.93
N ILE A 277 5.66 5.21 25.37
CA ILE A 277 6.24 5.05 26.71
C ILE A 277 5.49 5.88 27.76
N GLN A 278 4.84 6.97 27.33
CA GLN A 278 4.10 7.87 28.21
C GLN A 278 2.65 7.41 28.48
N GLN A 279 2.15 6.43 27.72
CA GLN A 279 0.85 5.78 27.91
C GLN A 279 0.95 4.64 28.93
#